data_AF-A0A7S4T5T8-F1
#
_entry.id   AF-A0A7S4T5T8-F1
#
_cell.length_a   1.000
_cell.length_b   1.000
_cell.length_c   1.000
_cell.angle_alpha   90.00
_cell.angle_beta   90.00
_cell.angle_gamma   90.00
#
_symmetry.space_group_name_H-M   'P 1'
#
loop_
_entity.id
_entity.type
_entity.pdbx_description
1 polymer ?
#
loop_
_entity_poly.entity_id
_entity_poly.type
_entity_poly.pdbx_seq_one_letter_code
_entity_poly.pdbx_strand_id
1 'polypeptide(L)'
;DTAVPYEASEKIPGCGAAMRAMGIGVVYHGEGLRDALVAVAAESAALSHHSFAGCASAVVSAAGCALAREGVRVEAWPHIIVEDLLPRLEHYLLSRPASRRPAAEEVSRQRRRFAEPWRGGGSQMTLQHIADPEHRDKHFAALGGGWDALSSVYISYEALRLADGDWEKLVHYAGAHGGDSDSTLAIAGAWFGAAYGLERTPRAQWAAVEKLAEICEMSAALEQIRVHMHGGAAPAAAGAPRSHVGKAVSVLAGGPSRQSTPEGDGKLAAAAGPAEARLNEPSGCFGAVLVLSAVGDAIGYHGGDWEFCQQGKKIEARMERLGGALALVPSRETGWPVSDDTVQHLATLQAFIDARRGLPTSPHDDTAMNLLMERMAFHHVESW
;
A
#
# COMPACT_ATOMS: atom_id res chain seq x y z
N ASP A 1 27.04 10.33 3.18
CA ASP A 1 26.20 9.17 3.52
C ASP A 1 25.01 9.71 4.28
N THR A 2 23.81 9.59 3.73
CA THR A 2 22.56 10.11 4.32
C THR A 2 21.88 9.09 5.24
N ALA A 3 22.39 7.85 5.30
CA ALA A 3 21.83 6.81 6.14
C ALA A 3 22.18 7.00 7.62
N VAL A 4 21.25 6.62 8.50
CA VAL A 4 21.55 6.47 9.93
C VAL A 4 22.38 5.19 10.18
N PRO A 5 23.07 5.05 11.33
CA PRO A 5 23.81 3.83 11.64
C PRO A 5 22.94 2.58 11.60
N TYR A 6 23.51 1.44 11.20
CA TYR A 6 22.78 0.17 11.18
C TYR A 6 22.48 -0.31 12.61
N GLU A 7 21.21 -0.54 12.90
CA GLU A 7 20.72 -1.02 14.18
C GLU A 7 20.68 -2.56 14.21
N ALA A 8 21.51 -3.13 15.09
CA ALA A 8 21.64 -4.57 15.31
C ALA A 8 20.81 -5.07 16.50
N SER A 9 20.02 -4.19 17.15
CA SER A 9 19.22 -4.58 18.30
C SER A 9 18.16 -5.63 17.99
N GLU A 10 17.71 -6.32 19.04
CA GLU A 10 16.58 -7.25 18.96
C GLU A 10 15.22 -6.53 18.89
N LYS A 11 15.17 -5.21 19.05
CA LYS A 11 13.92 -4.46 18.93
C LYS A 11 13.61 -4.23 17.45
N ILE A 12 12.42 -4.63 17.02
CA ILE A 12 11.93 -4.28 15.68
C ILE A 12 11.63 -2.77 15.68
N PRO A 13 12.14 -1.99 14.72
CA PRO A 13 11.90 -0.55 14.68
C PRO A 13 10.45 -0.25 14.29
N GLY A 14 10.04 1.02 14.38
CA GLY A 14 8.69 1.46 14.00
C GLY A 14 8.34 1.17 12.53
N CYS A 15 7.04 1.27 12.22
CA CYS A 15 6.48 1.09 10.88
C CYS A 15 6.89 2.18 9.86
N GLY A 16 7.52 3.27 10.32
CA GLY A 16 7.96 4.44 9.56
C GLY A 16 8.51 4.20 8.15
N ALA A 17 9.32 3.17 7.96
CA ALA A 17 9.87 2.83 6.66
C ALA A 17 8.85 2.18 5.71
N ALA A 18 7.91 1.41 6.23
CA ALA A 18 6.86 0.74 5.47
C ALA A 18 5.80 1.71 4.97
N MET A 19 5.28 2.58 5.86
CA MET A 19 4.15 3.48 5.58
C MET A 19 4.41 4.49 4.46
N ARG A 20 5.68 4.69 4.07
CA ARG A 20 6.08 5.67 3.04
C ARG A 20 6.73 5.06 1.79
N ALA A 21 6.68 3.74 1.63
CA ALA A 21 7.42 3.02 0.57
C ALA A 21 6.55 2.49 -0.58
N MET A 22 5.22 2.44 -0.46
CA MET A 22 4.32 1.78 -1.41
C MET A 22 4.52 2.25 -2.86
N GLY A 23 4.66 3.57 -3.05
CA GLY A 23 4.80 4.19 -4.36
C GLY A 23 6.08 3.80 -5.11
N ILE A 24 7.13 3.38 -4.40
CA ILE A 24 8.38 2.87 -5.00
C ILE A 24 8.07 1.66 -5.89
N GLY A 25 7.16 0.79 -5.45
CA GLY A 25 6.77 -0.40 -6.21
C GLY A 25 6.03 -0.10 -7.50
N VAL A 26 5.29 1.01 -7.54
CA VAL A 26 4.60 1.44 -8.77
C VAL A 26 5.61 1.86 -9.84
N VAL A 27 6.71 2.51 -9.44
CA VAL A 27 7.83 2.88 -10.33
C VAL A 27 8.57 1.62 -10.80
N TYR A 28 8.98 0.76 -9.86
CA TYR A 28 9.88 -0.39 -10.12
C TYR A 28 9.18 -1.76 -10.20
N HIS A 29 7.92 -1.80 -10.68
CA HIS A 29 7.24 -3.08 -10.92
C HIS A 29 7.91 -3.87 -12.06
N GLY A 30 7.68 -5.18 -12.11
CA GLY A 30 8.21 -6.09 -13.12
C GLY A 30 9.55 -6.72 -12.74
N GLU A 31 9.77 -7.95 -13.20
CA GLU A 31 10.92 -8.77 -12.79
C GLU A 31 12.28 -8.12 -13.12
N GLY A 32 12.38 -7.44 -14.26
CA GLY A 32 13.62 -6.76 -14.68
C GLY A 32 14.06 -5.61 -13.77
N LEU A 33 13.16 -5.07 -12.94
CA LEU A 33 13.43 -3.98 -12.00
C LEU A 33 13.40 -4.45 -10.54
N ARG A 34 13.24 -5.76 -10.28
CA ARG A 34 13.06 -6.29 -8.92
C ARG A 34 14.23 -5.98 -7.99
N ASP A 35 15.47 -6.10 -8.47
CA ASP A 35 16.64 -5.78 -7.66
C ASP A 35 16.76 -4.27 -7.38
N ALA A 36 16.36 -3.43 -8.34
CA ALA A 36 16.30 -1.98 -8.13
C ALA A 36 15.21 -1.59 -7.12
N LEU A 37 14.03 -2.23 -7.18
CA LEU A 37 12.97 -2.07 -6.17
C LEU A 37 13.50 -2.39 -4.77
N VAL A 38 14.16 -3.55 -4.61
CA VAL A 38 14.72 -3.99 -3.33
C VAL A 38 15.74 -2.98 -2.82
N ALA A 39 16.67 -2.56 -3.67
CA ALA A 39 17.71 -1.60 -3.30
C ALA A 39 17.14 -0.23 -2.92
N VAL A 40 16.27 0.35 -3.75
CA VAL A 40 15.70 1.69 -3.50
C VAL A 40 14.83 1.70 -2.24
N ALA A 41 14.01 0.67 -2.03
CA ALA A 41 13.21 0.56 -0.81
C ALA A 41 14.12 0.40 0.42
N ALA A 42 15.15 -0.44 0.37
CA ALA A 42 16.10 -0.61 1.47
C ALA A 42 16.89 0.67 1.78
N GLU A 43 17.31 1.44 0.78
CA GLU A 43 17.99 2.71 0.97
C GLU A 43 17.04 3.78 1.54
N SER A 44 15.78 3.82 1.10
CA SER A 44 14.75 4.72 1.67
C SER A 44 14.47 4.45 3.15
N ALA A 45 14.51 3.17 3.56
CA ALA A 45 14.41 2.78 4.96
C ALA A 45 15.64 3.21 5.77
N ALA A 46 16.83 3.10 5.19
CA ALA A 46 18.10 3.44 5.84
C ALA A 46 18.22 4.93 6.23
N LEU A 47 17.37 5.81 5.70
CA LEU A 47 17.28 7.22 6.10
C LEU A 47 16.82 7.42 7.56
N SER A 48 16.08 6.47 8.14
CA SER A 48 15.66 6.58 9.56
C SER A 48 15.45 5.27 10.31
N HIS A 49 15.31 4.14 9.61
CA HIS A 49 15.05 2.81 10.15
C HIS A 49 16.06 1.79 9.62
N HIS A 50 17.35 2.09 9.77
CA HIS A 50 18.42 1.27 9.19
C HIS A 50 18.62 -0.04 9.97
N SER A 51 17.75 -1.02 9.74
CA SER A 51 17.88 -2.40 10.22
C SER A 51 17.32 -3.34 9.15
N PHE A 52 17.54 -4.65 9.28
CA PHE A 52 16.96 -5.59 8.33
C PHE A 52 15.43 -5.49 8.32
N ALA A 53 14.79 -5.37 9.49
CA ALA A 53 13.33 -5.31 9.59
C ALA A 53 12.76 -4.02 8.97
N GLY A 54 13.41 -2.87 9.18
CA GLY A 54 13.01 -1.61 8.55
C GLY A 54 13.18 -1.65 7.03
N CYS A 55 14.30 -2.19 6.53
CA CYS A 55 14.51 -2.37 5.10
C CYS A 55 13.50 -3.38 4.51
N ALA A 56 13.27 -4.50 5.18
CA ALA A 56 12.37 -5.56 4.73
C ALA A 56 10.92 -5.08 4.67
N SER A 57 10.46 -4.29 5.64
CA SER A 57 9.11 -3.74 5.64
C SER A 57 8.90 -2.73 4.51
N ALA A 58 9.87 -1.85 4.24
CA ALA A 58 9.84 -0.97 3.07
C ALA A 58 9.80 -1.76 1.76
N VAL A 59 10.61 -2.83 1.65
CA VAL A 59 10.60 -3.73 0.49
C VAL A 59 9.25 -4.41 0.32
N VAL A 60 8.65 -4.95 1.38
CA VAL A 60 7.33 -5.60 1.32
C VAL A 60 6.23 -4.59 0.96
N SER A 61 6.26 -3.41 1.56
CA SER A 61 5.34 -2.30 1.27
C SER A 61 5.37 -1.89 -0.21
N ALA A 62 6.56 -1.66 -0.76
CA ALA A 62 6.75 -1.40 -2.17
C ALA A 62 6.34 -2.60 -3.04
N ALA A 63 6.80 -3.80 -2.70
CA ALA A 63 6.53 -5.00 -3.49
C ALA A 63 5.06 -5.34 -3.57
N GLY A 64 4.24 -5.08 -2.54
CA GLY A 64 2.79 -5.30 -2.62
C GLY A 64 2.14 -4.50 -3.74
N CYS A 65 2.51 -3.24 -3.93
CA CYS A 65 2.05 -2.45 -5.09
C CYS A 65 2.57 -3.02 -6.43
N ALA A 66 3.84 -3.42 -6.48
CA ALA A 66 4.42 -4.00 -7.69
C ALA A 66 3.73 -5.32 -8.10
N LEU A 67 3.57 -6.25 -7.15
CA LEU A 67 2.94 -7.55 -7.34
C LEU A 67 1.47 -7.43 -7.74
N ALA A 68 0.73 -6.51 -7.12
CA ALA A 68 -0.65 -6.20 -7.52
C ALA A 68 -0.72 -5.71 -8.98
N ARG A 69 0.17 -4.80 -9.39
CA ARG A 69 0.25 -4.32 -10.78
C ARG A 69 0.63 -5.41 -11.77
N GLU A 70 1.45 -6.36 -11.34
CA GLU A 70 1.87 -7.52 -12.13
C GLU A 70 0.79 -8.61 -12.20
N GLY A 71 -0.36 -8.43 -11.55
CA GLY A 71 -1.45 -9.39 -11.52
C GLY A 71 -1.16 -10.63 -10.68
N VAL A 72 -0.18 -10.55 -9.78
CA VAL A 72 0.16 -11.65 -8.87
C VAL A 72 -0.90 -11.75 -7.78
N ARG A 73 -1.53 -12.92 -7.69
CA ARG A 73 -2.51 -13.26 -6.66
C ARG A 73 -1.94 -13.02 -5.25
N VAL A 74 -2.71 -12.36 -4.39
CA VAL A 74 -2.31 -11.99 -3.02
C VAL A 74 -1.83 -13.21 -2.23
N GLU A 75 -2.45 -14.37 -2.42
CA GLU A 75 -2.10 -15.61 -1.71
C GLU A 75 -0.71 -16.15 -2.07
N ALA A 76 -0.11 -15.72 -3.18
CA ALA A 76 1.26 -16.06 -3.55
C ALA A 76 2.31 -15.14 -2.88
N TRP A 77 1.90 -13.99 -2.33
CA TRP A 77 2.84 -12.99 -1.81
C TRP A 77 3.73 -13.51 -0.68
N PRO A 78 3.25 -14.27 0.33
CA PRO A 78 4.13 -14.77 1.39
C PRO A 78 5.27 -15.64 0.86
N HIS A 79 5.00 -16.47 -0.15
CA HIS A 79 6.02 -17.29 -0.79
C HIS A 79 7.05 -16.43 -1.50
N ILE A 80 6.62 -15.43 -2.26
CA ILE A 80 7.50 -14.49 -2.97
C ILE A 80 8.34 -13.68 -1.96
N ILE A 81 7.74 -13.21 -0.87
CA ILE A 81 8.44 -12.48 0.18
C ILE A 81 9.58 -13.34 0.74
N VAL A 82 9.28 -14.57 1.15
CA VAL A 82 10.25 -15.45 1.82
C VAL A 82 11.33 -16.00 0.90
N GLU A 83 10.93 -16.42 -0.31
CA GLU A 83 11.79 -17.18 -1.22
C GLU A 83 12.47 -16.30 -2.29
N ASP A 84 12.04 -15.05 -2.47
CA ASP A 84 12.62 -14.13 -3.46
C ASP A 84 13.07 -12.79 -2.84
N LEU A 85 12.14 -12.01 -2.27
CA LEU A 85 12.44 -10.63 -1.84
C LEU A 85 13.44 -10.56 -0.67
N LEU A 86 13.23 -11.36 0.39
CA LEU A 86 14.11 -11.38 1.55
C LEU A 86 15.54 -11.89 1.23
N PRO A 87 15.73 -12.95 0.43
CA PRO A 87 17.05 -13.31 -0.09
C PRO A 87 17.75 -12.19 -0.87
N ARG A 88 17.02 -11.51 -1.78
CA ARG A 88 17.57 -10.37 -2.55
C ARG A 88 18.00 -9.23 -1.63
N LEU A 89 17.19 -8.92 -0.62
CA LEU A 89 17.53 -7.90 0.37
C LEU A 89 18.80 -8.27 1.16
N GLU A 90 18.88 -9.51 1.67
CA GLU A 90 20.08 -9.99 2.36
C GLU A 90 21.32 -9.88 1.46
N HIS A 91 21.21 -10.35 0.21
CA HIS A 91 22.30 -10.23 -0.77
C HIS A 91 22.72 -8.76 -0.98
N TYR A 92 21.74 -7.87 -1.19
CA TYR A 92 21.99 -6.45 -1.39
C TYR A 92 22.74 -5.83 -0.20
N LEU A 93 22.22 -6.01 1.02
CA LEU A 93 22.83 -5.47 2.24
C LEU A 93 24.27 -5.96 2.44
N LEU A 94 24.53 -7.23 2.16
CA LEU A 94 25.86 -7.83 2.29
C LEU A 94 26.82 -7.47 1.15
N SER A 95 26.29 -7.05 -0.01
CA SER A 95 27.10 -6.60 -1.15
C SER A 95 27.63 -5.16 -1.00
N ARG A 96 27.01 -4.35 -0.12
CA ARG A 96 27.38 -2.95 0.13
C ARG A 96 28.87 -2.78 0.47
N PRO A 97 29.45 -1.58 0.27
CA PRO A 97 30.81 -1.27 0.71
C PRO A 97 31.01 -1.55 2.20
N ALA A 98 32.23 -1.91 2.61
CA ALA A 98 32.54 -2.30 4.00
C ALA A 98 32.13 -1.24 5.04
N SER A 99 32.12 0.04 4.68
CA SER A 99 31.67 1.14 5.55
C SER A 99 30.17 1.11 5.89
N ARG A 100 29.34 0.49 5.05
CA ARG A 100 27.87 0.42 5.20
C ARG A 100 27.35 -1.02 5.33
N ARG A 101 28.24 -2.01 5.28
CA ARG A 101 27.90 -3.43 5.28
C ARG A 101 27.62 -3.91 6.72
N PRO A 102 26.41 -4.38 7.04
CA PRO A 102 26.13 -5.00 8.34
C PRO A 102 26.81 -6.36 8.48
N ALA A 103 26.92 -6.85 9.72
CA ALA A 103 27.44 -8.18 10.00
C ALA A 103 26.54 -9.27 9.38
N ALA A 104 27.15 -10.24 8.67
CA ALA A 104 26.41 -11.27 7.94
C ALA A 104 25.52 -12.13 8.85
N GLU A 105 26.04 -12.55 10.00
CA GLU A 105 25.28 -13.34 10.98
C GLU A 105 24.05 -12.59 11.49
N GLU A 106 24.17 -11.27 11.66
CA GLU A 106 23.07 -10.42 12.12
C GLU A 106 21.97 -10.31 11.07
N VAL A 107 22.34 -10.03 9.83
CA VAL A 107 21.40 -9.99 8.70
C VAL A 107 20.65 -11.30 8.57
N SER A 108 21.36 -12.45 8.57
CA SER A 108 20.71 -13.75 8.45
C SER A 108 19.80 -14.06 9.64
N ARG A 109 20.16 -13.62 10.86
CA ARG A 109 19.33 -13.77 12.06
C ARG A 109 18.05 -12.95 11.96
N GLN A 110 18.16 -11.66 11.67
CA GLN A 110 17.01 -10.76 11.53
C GLN A 110 16.11 -11.18 10.36
N ARG A 111 16.69 -11.67 9.24
CA ARG A 111 15.95 -12.25 8.13
C ARG A 111 15.09 -13.43 8.56
N ARG A 112 15.65 -14.40 9.29
CA ARG A 112 14.88 -15.57 9.76
C ARG A 112 13.69 -15.16 10.61
N ARG A 113 13.88 -14.19 11.51
CA ARG A 113 12.83 -13.66 12.37
C ARG A 113 11.76 -12.91 11.58
N PHE A 114 12.16 -12.02 10.66
CA PHE A 114 11.20 -11.30 9.82
C PHE A 114 10.40 -12.26 8.93
N ALA A 115 11.02 -13.34 8.45
CA ALA A 115 10.37 -14.34 7.61
C ALA A 115 9.39 -15.25 8.37
N GLU A 116 9.48 -15.36 9.70
CA GLU A 116 8.76 -16.36 10.49
C GLU A 116 7.23 -16.29 10.31
N PRO A 117 6.56 -15.12 10.42
CA PRO A 117 5.11 -15.05 10.22
C PRO A 117 4.65 -15.44 8.82
N TRP A 118 5.52 -15.30 7.82
CA TRP A 118 5.23 -15.60 6.41
C TRP A 118 5.41 -17.09 6.07
N ARG A 119 6.11 -17.86 6.91
CA ARG A 119 6.35 -19.29 6.71
C ARG A 119 5.16 -20.09 7.25
N GLY A 120 4.53 -20.91 6.40
CA GLY A 120 3.42 -21.77 6.84
C GLY A 120 2.32 -22.04 5.83
N GLY A 121 2.39 -21.48 4.60
CA GLY A 121 1.52 -21.84 3.48
C GLY A 121 0.04 -21.45 3.61
N GLY A 122 -0.37 -20.85 4.73
CA GLY A 122 -1.69 -20.33 4.96
C GLY A 122 -1.62 -19.39 6.14
N SER A 123 -2.18 -18.20 5.96
CA SER A 123 -2.38 -17.22 7.01
C SER A 123 -2.81 -17.85 8.35
N GLN A 124 -2.23 -17.38 9.44
CA GLN A 124 -2.71 -17.70 10.78
C GLN A 124 -4.05 -17.00 11.11
N MET A 125 -4.43 -15.99 10.33
CA MET A 125 -5.70 -15.29 10.42
C MET A 125 -6.78 -15.89 9.52
N THR A 126 -7.90 -16.21 10.17
CA THR A 126 -9.11 -16.65 9.49
C THR A 126 -10.10 -15.50 9.46
N LEU A 127 -11.12 -15.59 8.59
CA LEU A 127 -12.24 -14.64 8.61
C LEU A 127 -12.91 -14.56 10.00
N GLN A 128 -12.93 -15.66 10.75
CA GLN A 128 -13.48 -15.68 12.11
C GLN A 128 -12.65 -14.84 13.08
N HIS A 129 -11.32 -14.80 12.91
CA HIS A 129 -10.45 -13.98 13.74
C HIS A 129 -10.65 -12.49 13.49
N ILE A 130 -10.75 -12.08 12.22
CA ILE A 130 -10.74 -10.66 11.85
C ILE A 130 -12.12 -10.00 11.87
N ALA A 131 -13.21 -10.78 11.77
CA ALA A 131 -14.57 -10.25 11.75
C ALA A 131 -15.08 -9.88 13.15
N ASP A 132 -14.59 -10.50 14.22
CA ASP A 132 -14.89 -10.09 15.58
C ASP A 132 -13.82 -9.09 16.08
N PRO A 133 -14.18 -7.86 16.49
CA PRO A 133 -13.21 -6.84 16.83
C PRO A 133 -12.32 -7.18 18.04
N GLU A 134 -12.86 -7.90 19.03
CA GLU A 134 -12.10 -8.26 20.23
C GLU A 134 -11.09 -9.37 19.93
N HIS A 135 -11.48 -10.35 19.11
CA HIS A 135 -10.56 -11.37 18.61
C HIS A 135 -9.51 -10.79 17.67
N ARG A 136 -9.89 -9.86 16.79
CA ARG A 136 -8.98 -9.15 15.89
C ARG A 136 -7.92 -8.40 16.67
N ASP A 137 -8.33 -7.58 17.64
CA ASP A 137 -7.39 -6.82 18.49
C ASP A 137 -6.44 -7.74 19.25
N LYS A 138 -6.94 -8.83 19.83
CA LYS A 138 -6.11 -9.81 20.52
C LYS A 138 -5.06 -10.44 19.59
N HIS A 139 -5.46 -10.77 18.36
CA HIS A 139 -4.56 -11.36 17.39
C HIS A 139 -3.51 -10.34 16.91
N PHE A 140 -3.93 -9.13 16.56
CA PHE A 140 -3.02 -8.06 16.15
C PHE A 140 -2.06 -7.66 17.26
N ALA A 141 -2.51 -7.56 18.51
CA ALA A 141 -1.64 -7.30 19.66
C ALA A 141 -0.54 -8.37 19.81
N ALA A 142 -0.86 -9.65 19.55
CA ALA A 142 0.13 -10.72 19.57
C ALA A 142 1.15 -10.63 18.43
N LEU A 143 0.81 -9.96 17.33
CA LEU A 143 1.70 -9.72 16.19
C LEU A 143 2.56 -8.46 16.35
N GLY A 144 2.25 -7.57 17.29
CA GLY A 144 2.92 -6.26 17.46
C GLY A 144 2.01 -5.05 17.26
N GLY A 145 0.73 -5.28 16.90
CA GLY A 145 -0.30 -4.25 16.83
C GLY A 145 -0.20 -3.31 15.64
N GLY A 146 0.73 -3.53 14.71
CA GLY A 146 0.95 -2.67 13.55
C GLY A 146 2.04 -1.62 13.77
N TRP A 147 2.41 -1.34 15.02
CA TRP A 147 3.34 -0.27 15.41
C TRP A 147 4.79 -0.48 14.93
N ASP A 148 5.16 -1.72 14.62
CA ASP A 148 6.52 -2.06 14.21
C ASP A 148 6.59 -2.45 12.73
N ALA A 149 7.82 -2.43 12.20
CA ALA A 149 8.11 -2.70 10.81
C ALA A 149 7.57 -4.06 10.31
N LEU A 150 7.59 -5.11 11.13
CA LEU A 150 7.09 -6.43 10.70
C LEU A 150 5.57 -6.49 10.79
N SER A 151 5.01 -6.04 11.92
CA SER A 151 3.59 -6.18 12.20
C SER A 151 2.72 -5.30 11.31
N SER A 152 3.15 -4.08 10.96
CA SER A 152 2.48 -3.19 10.01
C SER A 152 2.17 -3.87 8.67
N VAL A 153 3.21 -4.38 7.98
CA VAL A 153 3.04 -5.00 6.66
C VAL A 153 2.34 -6.35 6.72
N TYR A 154 2.53 -7.12 7.80
CA TYR A 154 1.90 -8.42 7.94
C TYR A 154 0.39 -8.31 8.24
N ILE A 155 0.00 -7.39 9.13
CA ILE A 155 -1.41 -7.09 9.42
C ILE A 155 -2.11 -6.54 8.17
N SER A 156 -1.48 -5.60 7.47
CA SER A 156 -1.99 -5.06 6.20
C SER A 156 -2.25 -6.16 5.17
N TYR A 157 -1.36 -7.15 5.11
CA TYR A 157 -1.45 -8.25 4.15
C TYR A 157 -2.61 -9.17 4.49
N GLU A 158 -2.74 -9.51 5.78
CA GLU A 158 -3.84 -10.35 6.25
C GLU A 158 -5.20 -9.69 6.03
N ALA A 159 -5.31 -8.39 6.33
CA ALA A 159 -6.51 -7.62 6.07
C ALA A 159 -6.86 -7.59 4.57
N LEU A 160 -5.90 -7.28 3.69
CA LEU A 160 -6.11 -7.26 2.24
C LEU A 160 -6.55 -8.62 1.69
N ARG A 161 -5.89 -9.70 2.13
CA ARG A 161 -6.20 -11.07 1.69
C ARG A 161 -7.60 -11.49 2.14
N LEU A 162 -7.99 -11.19 3.37
CA LEU A 162 -9.29 -11.56 3.93
C LEU A 162 -10.43 -10.65 3.44
N ALA A 163 -10.12 -9.42 3.07
CA ALA A 163 -11.07 -8.52 2.43
C ALA A 163 -11.51 -9.03 1.05
N ASP A 164 -10.67 -9.82 0.35
CA ASP A 164 -11.02 -10.43 -0.94
C ASP A 164 -11.53 -9.41 -1.98
N GLY A 165 -10.88 -8.24 -2.01
CA GLY A 165 -11.23 -7.14 -2.91
C GLY A 165 -12.53 -6.40 -2.56
N ASP A 166 -13.01 -6.55 -1.33
CA ASP A 166 -14.09 -5.78 -0.72
C ASP A 166 -13.51 -4.63 0.12
N TRP A 167 -13.73 -3.38 -0.32
CA TRP A 167 -13.20 -2.20 0.36
C TRP A 167 -13.78 -2.01 1.76
N GLU A 168 -15.07 -2.33 1.96
CA GLU A 168 -15.72 -2.18 3.25
C GLU A 168 -15.05 -3.07 4.30
N LYS A 169 -14.84 -4.35 3.95
CA LYS A 169 -14.11 -5.29 4.80
C LYS A 169 -12.69 -4.82 5.08
N LEU A 170 -12.00 -4.28 4.07
CA LEU A 170 -10.63 -3.78 4.27
C LEU A 170 -10.59 -2.67 5.32
N VAL A 171 -11.55 -1.72 5.26
CA VAL A 171 -11.68 -0.64 6.25
C VAL A 171 -11.93 -1.19 7.66
N HIS A 172 -12.80 -2.19 7.81
CA HIS A 172 -12.98 -2.85 9.13
C HIS A 172 -11.73 -3.59 9.60
N TYR A 173 -11.04 -4.27 8.69
CA TYR A 173 -9.98 -5.21 9.01
C TYR A 173 -8.64 -4.55 9.29
N ALA A 174 -8.30 -3.49 8.54
CA ALA A 174 -7.07 -2.72 8.72
C ALA A 174 -7.30 -1.38 9.40
N GLY A 175 -8.47 -0.74 9.28
CA GLY A 175 -8.70 0.60 9.83
C GLY A 175 -9.43 0.67 11.18
N ALA A 176 -10.04 -0.43 11.64
CA ALA A 176 -10.90 -0.43 12.83
C ALA A 176 -10.38 -1.33 13.96
N HIS A 177 -9.09 -1.30 14.27
CA HIS A 177 -8.50 -2.14 15.32
C HIS A 177 -7.73 -1.32 16.36
N GLY A 178 -7.46 -1.92 17.53
CA GLY A 178 -6.83 -1.28 18.68
C GLY A 178 -5.31 -1.08 18.59
N GLY A 179 -4.77 -0.97 17.38
CA GLY A 179 -3.35 -0.86 17.10
C GLY A 179 -3.05 0.36 16.23
N ASP A 180 -1.98 0.29 15.46
CA ASP A 180 -1.58 1.31 14.48
C ASP A 180 -2.46 1.24 13.23
N SER A 181 -3.67 1.79 13.33
CA SER A 181 -4.74 1.61 12.34
C SER A 181 -4.60 2.49 11.10
N ASP A 182 -3.98 3.67 11.21
CA ASP A 182 -3.65 4.50 10.05
C ASP A 182 -2.56 3.85 9.20
N SER A 183 -1.44 3.41 9.79
CA SER A 183 -0.36 2.75 9.03
C SER A 183 -0.83 1.50 8.30
N THR A 184 -1.58 0.66 8.99
CA THR A 184 -2.03 -0.61 8.41
C THR A 184 -3.08 -0.40 7.32
N LEU A 185 -4.03 0.53 7.48
CA LEU A 185 -4.99 0.84 6.43
C LEU A 185 -4.37 1.67 5.29
N ALA A 186 -3.36 2.51 5.54
CA ALA A 186 -2.63 3.23 4.51
C ALA A 186 -1.88 2.25 3.58
N ILE A 187 -1.11 1.33 4.16
CA ILE A 187 -0.39 0.30 3.39
C ILE A 187 -1.38 -0.62 2.65
N ALA A 188 -2.41 -1.13 3.33
CA ALA A 188 -3.39 -2.01 2.72
C ALA A 188 -4.23 -1.30 1.63
N GLY A 189 -4.56 -0.03 1.85
CA GLY A 189 -5.28 0.83 0.91
C GLY A 189 -4.48 1.11 -0.35
N ALA A 190 -3.18 1.37 -0.22
CA ALA A 190 -2.25 1.48 -1.34
C ALA A 190 -2.24 0.19 -2.20
N TRP A 191 -2.13 -0.97 -1.56
CA TRP A 191 -2.16 -2.27 -2.26
C TRP A 191 -3.52 -2.54 -2.91
N PHE A 192 -4.62 -2.17 -2.26
CA PHE A 192 -5.96 -2.26 -2.82
C PHE A 192 -6.09 -1.39 -4.08
N GLY A 193 -5.60 -0.15 -4.04
CA GLY A 193 -5.58 0.75 -5.20
C GLY A 193 -4.73 0.22 -6.35
N ALA A 194 -3.58 -0.40 -6.05
CA ALA A 194 -2.77 -1.07 -7.08
C ALA A 194 -3.50 -2.26 -7.73
N ALA A 195 -4.27 -3.02 -6.96
CA ALA A 195 -4.93 -4.25 -7.42
C ALA A 195 -6.28 -4.00 -8.11
N TYR A 196 -7.05 -3.02 -7.63
CA TYR A 196 -8.46 -2.85 -7.99
C TYR A 196 -8.82 -1.46 -8.52
N GLY A 197 -7.87 -0.52 -8.54
CA GLY A 197 -8.15 0.86 -8.91
C GLY A 197 -9.07 1.56 -7.90
N LEU A 198 -9.93 2.46 -8.39
CA LEU A 198 -10.90 3.22 -7.59
C LEU A 198 -12.32 2.71 -7.76
N GLU A 199 -12.54 1.72 -8.63
CA GLU A 199 -13.86 1.24 -9.04
C GLU A 199 -14.64 0.59 -7.90
N ARG A 200 -13.92 0.11 -6.87
CA ARG A 200 -14.49 -0.58 -5.71
C ARG A 200 -14.56 0.30 -4.47
N THR A 201 -14.26 1.59 -4.57
CA THR A 201 -14.27 2.52 -3.45
C THR A 201 -15.29 3.64 -3.66
N PRO A 202 -16.01 4.08 -2.60
CA PRO A 202 -16.93 5.20 -2.71
C PRO A 202 -16.21 6.48 -3.15
N ARG A 203 -16.70 7.11 -4.23
CA ARG A 203 -16.15 8.40 -4.70
C ARG A 203 -16.09 9.46 -3.62
N ALA A 204 -17.10 9.51 -2.75
CA ALA A 204 -17.17 10.48 -1.67
C ALA A 204 -15.97 10.40 -0.72
N GLN A 205 -15.37 9.21 -0.53
CA GLN A 205 -14.24 9.04 0.36
C GLN A 205 -12.98 9.70 -0.16
N TRP A 206 -12.59 9.34 -1.39
CA TRP A 206 -11.36 9.85 -1.97
C TRP A 206 -11.50 11.26 -2.53
N ALA A 207 -12.71 11.71 -2.87
CA ALA A 207 -12.92 13.07 -3.40
C ALA A 207 -12.81 14.16 -2.30
N ALA A 208 -12.86 13.78 -1.03
CA ALA A 208 -12.82 14.70 0.11
C ALA A 208 -11.50 14.65 0.90
N VAL A 209 -10.61 13.70 0.56
CA VAL A 209 -9.38 13.48 1.32
C VAL A 209 -8.44 14.67 1.23
N GLU A 210 -7.77 14.97 2.34
CA GLU A 210 -6.69 15.95 2.34
C GLU A 210 -5.61 15.54 1.32
N LYS A 211 -4.91 16.53 0.75
CA LYS A 211 -3.87 16.32 -0.27
C LYS A 211 -4.33 15.79 -1.62
N LEU A 212 -5.63 15.71 -1.89
CA LEU A 212 -6.14 15.21 -3.18
C LEU A 212 -5.57 15.96 -4.39
N ALA A 213 -5.46 17.29 -4.32
CA ALA A 213 -4.92 18.11 -5.41
C ALA A 213 -3.43 17.77 -5.67
N GLU A 214 -2.61 17.75 -4.61
CA GLU A 214 -1.21 17.35 -4.70
C GLU A 214 -1.05 15.92 -5.24
N ILE A 215 -1.90 14.99 -4.80
CA ILE A 215 -1.92 13.61 -5.30
C ILE A 215 -2.21 13.56 -6.81
N CYS A 216 -3.18 14.34 -7.29
CA CYS A 216 -3.52 14.38 -8.72
C CYS A 216 -2.35 14.90 -9.57
N GLU A 217 -1.71 15.99 -9.13
CA GLU A 217 -0.55 16.58 -9.80
C GLU A 217 0.65 15.62 -9.83
N MET A 218 0.98 15.03 -8.67
CA MET A 218 2.09 14.09 -8.55
C MET A 218 1.86 12.82 -9.38
N SER A 219 0.64 12.29 -9.40
CA SER A 219 0.30 11.08 -10.16
C SER A 219 0.58 11.26 -11.66
N ALA A 220 0.27 12.43 -12.21
CA ALA A 220 0.55 12.73 -13.62
C ALA A 220 2.06 12.76 -13.92
N ALA A 221 2.87 13.34 -13.02
CA ALA A 221 4.33 13.37 -13.16
C ALA A 221 4.96 11.98 -13.02
N LEU A 222 4.50 11.18 -12.05
CA LEU A 222 4.99 9.83 -11.78
C LEU A 222 4.65 8.84 -12.89
N GLU A 223 3.48 8.97 -13.53
CA GLU A 223 3.14 8.14 -14.69
C GLU A 223 4.11 8.40 -15.87
N GLN A 224 4.56 9.64 -16.09
CA GLN A 224 5.58 9.93 -17.11
C GLN A 224 6.92 9.26 -16.79
N ILE A 225 7.32 9.29 -15.52
CA ILE A 225 8.54 8.61 -15.04
C ILE A 225 8.43 7.10 -15.29
N ARG A 226 7.30 6.48 -14.90
CA ARG A 226 7.08 5.05 -15.10
C ARG A 226 7.14 4.67 -16.58
N VAL A 227 6.49 5.44 -17.47
CA VAL A 227 6.54 5.19 -18.91
C VAL A 227 7.99 5.23 -19.43
N HIS A 228 8.81 6.16 -18.95
CA HIS A 228 10.23 6.23 -19.31
C HIS A 228 11.02 5.02 -18.80
N MET A 229 10.84 4.64 -17.53
CA MET A 229 11.52 3.49 -16.90
C MET A 229 11.20 2.16 -17.60
N HIS A 230 10.01 2.05 -18.19
CA HIS A 230 9.51 0.84 -18.86
C HIS A 230 9.63 0.89 -20.40
N GLY A 231 10.38 1.85 -20.95
CA GLY A 231 10.65 1.92 -22.38
C GLY A 231 9.43 2.29 -23.26
N GLY A 232 8.43 2.97 -22.71
CA GLY A 232 7.30 3.49 -23.48
C GLY A 232 6.10 2.54 -23.65
N ALA A 233 6.10 1.35 -23.04
CA ALA A 233 4.97 0.43 -23.13
C ALA A 233 3.75 0.97 -22.37
N ALA A 234 2.61 1.08 -23.06
CA ALA A 234 1.32 1.39 -22.44
C ALA A 234 0.97 0.34 -21.37
N PRO A 235 0.32 0.72 -20.26
CA PRO A 235 -0.03 -0.24 -19.23
C PRO A 235 -0.94 -1.34 -19.80
N ALA A 236 -0.58 -2.61 -19.55
CA ALA A 236 -1.56 -3.68 -19.67
C ALA A 236 -2.69 -3.37 -18.68
N ALA A 237 -3.92 -3.23 -19.18
CA ALA A 237 -5.07 -3.04 -18.31
C ALA A 237 -5.08 -4.16 -17.26
N ALA A 238 -5.15 -3.78 -15.98
CA ALA A 238 -5.29 -4.74 -14.89
C ALA A 238 -6.52 -5.60 -15.18
N GLY A 239 -6.29 -6.85 -15.62
CA GLY A 239 -7.36 -7.81 -15.82
C GLY A 239 -7.92 -8.13 -14.45
N ALA A 240 -9.12 -7.63 -14.14
CA ALA A 240 -9.80 -7.98 -12.90
C ALA A 240 -9.76 -9.51 -12.71
N PRO A 241 -9.35 -10.01 -11.53
CA PRO A 241 -9.36 -11.45 -11.29
C PRO A 241 -10.80 -11.95 -11.47
N ARG A 242 -10.98 -12.87 -12.42
CA ARG A 242 -12.29 -13.46 -12.71
C ARG A 242 -12.74 -14.24 -11.49
N SER A 243 -13.78 -13.76 -10.81
CA SER A 243 -14.48 -14.53 -9.79
C SER A 243 -15.19 -15.71 -10.47
N HIS A 244 -14.74 -16.93 -10.18
CA HIS A 244 -15.47 -18.13 -10.52
C HIS A 244 -16.58 -18.34 -9.48
N VAL A 245 -17.75 -17.73 -9.75
CA VAL A 245 -18.99 -18.14 -9.06
C VAL A 245 -19.38 -19.51 -9.60
N GLY A 246 -19.27 -20.52 -8.74
CA GLY A 246 -19.71 -21.89 -9.01
C GLY A 246 -21.19 -21.92 -9.37
N LYS A 247 -21.52 -22.56 -10.50
CA LYS A 247 -22.89 -22.91 -10.87
C LYS A 247 -23.45 -23.95 -9.88
N ALA A 248 -24.45 -23.55 -9.10
CA ALA A 248 -25.39 -24.48 -8.50
C ALA A 248 -26.61 -24.63 -9.43
N VAL A 249 -27.00 -25.88 -9.69
CA VAL A 249 -28.18 -26.27 -10.47
C VAL A 249 -29.33 -26.57 -9.51
N SER A 250 -30.52 -26.00 -9.73
CA SER A 250 -31.83 -26.70 -9.77
C SER A 250 -32.98 -25.68 -9.93
N VAL A 251 -33.74 -25.70 -11.03
CA VAL A 251 -35.01 -26.39 -11.40
C VAL A 251 -36.30 -25.72 -10.86
N LEU A 252 -37.25 -25.52 -11.80
CA LEU A 252 -38.71 -25.23 -11.71
C LEU A 252 -39.07 -23.72 -11.71
N ALA A 253 -39.99 -23.15 -12.52
CA ALA A 253 -41.01 -23.68 -13.43
C ALA A 253 -41.52 -22.59 -14.43
N GLY A 254 -41.90 -23.01 -15.64
CA GLY A 254 -43.17 -22.66 -16.34
C GLY A 254 -43.55 -21.23 -16.80
N GLY A 255 -43.36 -20.95 -18.11
CA GLY A 255 -44.36 -20.34 -19.02
C GLY A 255 -44.58 -18.80 -19.04
N PRO A 256 -45.28 -18.26 -20.06
CA PRO A 256 -44.76 -18.06 -21.41
C PRO A 256 -44.61 -16.58 -21.84
N SER A 257 -43.86 -16.43 -22.93
CA SER A 257 -43.57 -15.24 -23.75
C SER A 257 -44.73 -14.25 -23.97
N ARG A 258 -44.42 -12.95 -23.82
CA ARG A 258 -45.04 -11.87 -24.60
C ARG A 258 -43.98 -10.87 -25.08
N GLN A 259 -43.94 -10.71 -26.40
CA GLN A 259 -43.26 -9.64 -27.11
C GLN A 259 -44.02 -8.33 -26.89
N SER A 260 -43.29 -7.25 -26.62
CA SER A 260 -43.70 -5.88 -26.99
C SER A 260 -42.51 -4.93 -26.87
N THR A 261 -41.93 -4.56 -28.01
CA THR A 261 -41.28 -3.25 -28.20
C THR A 261 -42.35 -2.15 -28.15
N PRO A 262 -41.99 -0.92 -27.73
CA PRO A 262 -41.63 0.05 -28.76
C PRO A 262 -40.43 0.93 -28.41
N GLU A 263 -39.86 1.41 -29.51
CA GLU A 263 -38.86 2.44 -29.71
C GLU A 263 -39.04 3.67 -28.81
N GLY A 264 -37.91 4.18 -28.32
CA GLY A 264 -37.79 5.48 -27.67
C GLY A 264 -36.39 6.01 -27.89
N ASP A 265 -36.24 6.84 -28.93
CA ASP A 265 -35.03 7.59 -29.27
C ASP A 265 -34.58 8.48 -28.10
N GLY A 266 -33.61 7.98 -27.34
CA GLY A 266 -32.85 8.76 -26.35
C GLY A 266 -31.43 8.94 -26.84
N LYS A 267 -31.15 10.04 -27.54
CA LYS A 267 -29.80 10.51 -27.84
C LYS A 267 -28.96 10.52 -26.56
N LEU A 268 -28.02 9.59 -26.45
CA LEU A 268 -26.89 9.67 -25.53
C LEU A 268 -26.08 10.91 -25.90
N ALA A 269 -26.33 12.00 -25.18
CA ALA A 269 -25.46 13.16 -25.18
C ALA A 269 -24.16 12.77 -24.46
N ALA A 270 -23.15 12.36 -25.22
CA ALA A 270 -21.77 12.33 -24.77
C ALA A 270 -21.30 13.78 -24.54
N ALA A 271 -21.56 14.32 -23.34
CA ALA A 271 -20.96 15.56 -22.90
C ALA A 271 -19.57 15.24 -22.32
N ALA A 272 -18.57 15.16 -23.20
CA ALA A 272 -17.18 15.29 -22.79
C ALA A 272 -16.96 16.75 -22.35
N GLY A 273 -16.99 16.98 -21.02
CA GLY A 273 -16.61 18.27 -20.43
C GLY A 273 -15.12 18.60 -20.69
N PRO A 274 -14.74 19.88 -20.62
CA PRO A 274 -13.44 20.37 -21.05
C PRO A 274 -12.32 19.78 -20.19
N ALA A 275 -11.12 19.69 -20.76
CA ALA A 275 -9.94 19.03 -20.21
C ALA A 275 -9.53 19.48 -18.78
N GLU A 276 -10.02 20.62 -18.29
CA GLU A 276 -9.81 21.09 -16.91
C GLU A 276 -10.46 20.20 -15.84
N ALA A 277 -11.59 19.54 -16.13
CA ALA A 277 -12.23 18.62 -15.17
C ALA A 277 -11.42 17.33 -14.92
N ARG A 278 -10.48 16.99 -15.81
CA ARG A 278 -9.61 15.81 -15.70
C ARG A 278 -8.37 16.05 -14.84
N LEU A 279 -8.04 17.30 -14.49
CA LEU A 279 -6.89 17.62 -13.65
C LEU A 279 -7.14 17.36 -12.16
N ASN A 280 -8.41 17.18 -11.77
CA ASN A 280 -8.83 17.00 -10.37
C ASN A 280 -9.21 15.55 -10.02
N GLU A 281 -8.82 14.58 -10.84
CA GLU A 281 -9.05 13.16 -10.55
C GLU A 281 -7.72 12.38 -10.49
N PRO A 282 -7.53 11.52 -9.47
CA PRO A 282 -6.37 10.67 -9.39
C PRO A 282 -6.26 9.81 -10.65
N SER A 283 -5.15 9.96 -11.37
CA SER A 283 -4.97 9.36 -12.69
C SER A 283 -4.08 8.13 -12.64
N GLY A 284 -4.47 7.09 -13.38
CA GLY A 284 -3.71 5.86 -13.49
C GLY A 284 -3.58 5.12 -12.15
N CYS A 285 -2.60 4.22 -12.07
CA CYS A 285 -2.44 3.43 -10.86
C CYS A 285 -1.67 4.20 -9.77
N PHE A 286 -0.84 5.21 -10.11
CA PHE A 286 -0.34 6.13 -9.08
C PHE A 286 -1.48 6.85 -8.36
N GLY A 287 -2.46 7.36 -9.10
CA GLY A 287 -3.62 8.03 -8.51
C GLY A 287 -4.37 7.11 -7.54
N ALA A 288 -4.67 5.88 -7.95
CA ALA A 288 -5.36 4.91 -7.10
C ALA A 288 -4.56 4.53 -5.85
N VAL A 289 -3.25 4.27 -6.00
CA VAL A 289 -2.36 3.91 -4.89
C VAL A 289 -2.26 5.03 -3.87
N LEU A 290 -2.01 6.26 -4.32
CA LEU A 290 -1.79 7.39 -3.42
C LEU A 290 -3.07 7.82 -2.73
N VAL A 291 -4.18 7.91 -3.47
CA VAL A 291 -5.43 8.38 -2.88
C VAL A 291 -6.03 7.36 -1.92
N LEU A 292 -5.94 6.05 -2.19
CA LEU A 292 -6.44 5.04 -1.27
C LEU A 292 -5.51 4.80 -0.08
N SER A 293 -4.21 5.07 -0.24
CA SER A 293 -3.32 5.19 0.91
C SER A 293 -3.74 6.35 1.81
N ALA A 294 -4.00 7.53 1.24
CA ALA A 294 -4.41 8.71 2.01
C ALA A 294 -5.79 8.58 2.65
N VAL A 295 -6.74 7.97 1.95
CA VAL A 295 -8.06 7.64 2.54
C VAL A 295 -7.89 6.65 3.68
N GLY A 296 -7.03 5.66 3.50
CA GLY A 296 -6.76 4.65 4.51
C GLY A 296 -6.15 5.22 5.79
N ASP A 297 -5.08 6.01 5.62
CA ASP A 297 -4.47 6.83 6.67
C ASP A 297 -5.53 7.67 7.39
N ALA A 298 -6.20 8.58 6.67
CA ALA A 298 -7.14 9.51 7.30
C ALA A 298 -8.26 8.79 8.06
N ILE A 299 -8.76 7.65 7.53
CA ILE A 299 -9.75 6.80 8.22
C ILE A 299 -9.16 6.17 9.48
N GLY A 300 -8.01 5.52 9.39
CA GLY A 300 -7.37 4.86 10.53
C GLY A 300 -6.90 5.84 11.60
N TYR A 301 -6.59 7.09 11.21
CA TYR A 301 -6.09 8.13 12.08
C TYR A 301 -7.24 8.83 12.80
N HIS A 302 -8.20 9.37 12.03
CA HIS A 302 -9.31 10.21 12.51
C HIS A 302 -8.84 11.27 13.53
N GLY A 303 -7.79 12.01 13.20
CA GLY A 303 -7.22 13.03 14.10
C GLY A 303 -6.60 12.47 15.38
N GLY A 304 -6.18 11.20 15.38
CA GLY A 304 -5.68 10.45 16.53
C GLY A 304 -6.76 9.78 17.39
N ASP A 305 -8.05 10.07 17.16
CA ASP A 305 -9.14 9.49 17.96
C ASP A 305 -9.29 7.98 17.76
N TRP A 306 -8.85 7.46 16.62
CA TRP A 306 -8.96 6.04 16.24
C TRP A 306 -7.63 5.31 16.44
N GLU A 307 -6.52 5.84 15.90
CA GLU A 307 -5.17 5.30 16.08
C GLU A 307 -4.83 5.05 17.57
N PHE A 308 -5.13 6.00 18.46
CA PHE A 308 -4.85 5.85 19.89
C PHE A 308 -5.98 5.16 20.68
N CYS A 309 -7.01 4.65 20.00
CA CYS A 309 -8.08 3.87 20.60
C CYS A 309 -7.74 2.38 20.61
N GLN A 310 -7.23 1.87 21.73
CA GLN A 310 -6.84 0.45 21.91
C GLN A 310 -8.03 -0.55 21.95
N GLN A 311 -9.20 -0.20 21.42
CA GLN A 311 -10.40 -1.03 21.42
C GLN A 311 -11.11 -0.92 20.08
N GLY A 312 -10.79 -1.80 19.14
CA GLY A 312 -11.41 -1.92 17.82
C GLY A 312 -12.93 -2.01 17.88
N LYS A 313 -13.49 -2.66 18.91
CA LYS A 313 -14.94 -2.67 19.14
C LYS A 313 -15.55 -1.29 19.34
N LYS A 314 -14.83 -0.37 20.01
CA LYS A 314 -15.27 1.02 20.17
C LYS A 314 -15.14 1.80 18.87
N ILE A 315 -14.09 1.53 18.09
CA ILE A 315 -13.89 2.13 16.77
C ILE A 315 -15.03 1.71 15.84
N GLU A 316 -15.33 0.42 15.74
CA GLU A 316 -16.46 -0.06 14.92
C GLU A 316 -17.80 0.51 15.40
N ALA A 317 -18.07 0.53 16.70
CA ALA A 317 -19.31 1.15 17.20
C ALA A 317 -19.41 2.67 16.91
N ARG A 318 -18.29 3.37 16.72
CA ARG A 318 -18.27 4.76 16.24
C ARG A 318 -18.52 4.82 14.73
N MET A 319 -17.83 3.96 13.96
CA MET A 319 -18.01 3.81 12.51
C MET A 319 -19.47 3.54 12.14
N GLU A 320 -20.14 2.61 12.82
CA GLU A 320 -21.56 2.31 12.60
C GLU A 320 -22.47 3.51 12.88
N ARG A 321 -22.16 4.30 13.92
CA ARG A 321 -22.91 5.55 14.22
C ARG A 321 -22.71 6.63 13.15
N LEU A 322 -21.63 6.56 12.39
CA LEU A 322 -21.35 7.43 11.25
C LEU A 322 -21.95 6.87 9.93
N GLY A 323 -22.73 5.79 9.99
CA GLY A 323 -23.39 5.19 8.83
C GLY A 323 -22.64 4.01 8.19
N GLY A 324 -21.61 3.49 8.86
CA GLY A 324 -20.81 2.36 8.39
C GLY A 324 -19.58 2.76 7.58
N ALA A 325 -18.70 1.79 7.31
CA ALA A 325 -17.39 2.02 6.67
C ALA A 325 -17.48 2.74 5.33
N LEU A 326 -18.46 2.42 4.48
CA LEU A 326 -18.63 3.04 3.16
C LEU A 326 -19.20 4.48 3.21
N ALA A 327 -19.79 4.88 4.33
CA ALA A 327 -20.39 6.21 4.52
C ALA A 327 -19.39 7.23 5.09
N LEU A 328 -18.23 6.79 5.57
CA LEU A 328 -17.18 7.69 6.04
C LEU A 328 -16.75 8.64 4.92
N VAL A 329 -16.52 9.90 5.23
CA VAL A 329 -16.02 10.92 4.30
C VAL A 329 -14.82 11.59 4.99
N PRO A 330 -13.60 11.06 4.83
CA PRO A 330 -12.45 11.54 5.58
C PRO A 330 -11.96 12.85 4.98
N SER A 331 -12.51 13.98 5.44
CA SER A 331 -11.99 15.31 5.12
C SER A 331 -11.37 15.97 6.34
N ARG A 332 -10.30 16.74 6.12
CA ARG A 332 -9.65 17.56 7.15
C ARG A 332 -10.64 18.50 7.84
N GLU A 333 -11.56 19.09 7.07
CA GLU A 333 -12.57 20.04 7.57
C GLU A 333 -13.56 19.39 8.54
N THR A 334 -13.79 18.08 8.40
CA THR A 334 -14.66 17.30 9.29
C THR A 334 -13.89 16.51 10.36
N GLY A 335 -12.61 16.80 10.58
CA GLY A 335 -11.81 16.17 11.64
C GLY A 335 -11.07 14.90 11.24
N TRP A 336 -10.94 14.62 9.93
CA TRP A 336 -10.19 13.49 9.39
C TRP A 336 -9.01 14.01 8.55
N PRO A 337 -8.02 14.69 9.16
CA PRO A 337 -6.78 15.00 8.46
C PRO A 337 -6.02 13.71 8.13
N VAL A 338 -5.08 13.78 7.20
CA VAL A 338 -4.07 12.72 7.02
C VAL A 338 -3.00 12.81 8.12
N SER A 339 -2.36 11.69 8.48
CA SER A 339 -1.25 11.62 9.43
C SER A 339 0.11 11.82 8.73
N ASP A 340 1.20 11.58 9.47
CA ASP A 340 2.54 11.60 8.89
C ASP A 340 2.75 10.48 7.85
N ASP A 341 1.92 9.44 7.83
CA ASP A 341 1.94 8.39 6.81
C ASP A 341 1.82 8.95 5.39
N THR A 342 0.71 9.64 5.10
CA THR A 342 0.49 10.23 3.78
C THR A 342 1.52 11.30 3.49
N VAL A 343 1.84 12.15 4.48
CA VAL A 343 2.78 13.24 4.28
C VAL A 343 4.16 12.71 3.88
N GLN A 344 4.68 11.71 4.60
CA GLN A 344 5.98 11.11 4.33
C GLN A 344 5.95 10.25 3.05
N HIS A 345 4.82 9.60 2.72
CA HIS A 345 4.65 8.87 1.47
C HIS A 345 4.71 9.80 0.25
N LEU A 346 4.03 10.95 0.30
CA LEU A 346 4.12 11.96 -0.75
C LEU A 346 5.53 12.57 -0.82
N ALA A 347 6.18 12.85 0.31
CA ALA A 347 7.56 13.33 0.34
C ALA A 347 8.54 12.35 -0.33
N THR A 348 8.38 11.04 -0.11
CA THR A 348 9.15 10.00 -0.82
C THR A 348 9.02 10.16 -2.34
N LEU A 349 7.80 10.34 -2.85
CA LEU A 349 7.56 10.42 -4.29
C LEU A 349 7.90 11.78 -4.91
N GLN A 350 7.86 12.86 -4.13
CA GLN A 350 8.38 14.14 -4.57
C GLN A 350 9.88 14.05 -4.88
N ALA A 351 10.64 13.29 -4.09
CA ALA A 351 12.05 13.01 -4.38
C ALA A 351 12.26 12.29 -5.72
N PHE A 352 11.35 11.38 -6.11
CA PHE A 352 11.38 10.74 -7.43
C PHE A 352 11.13 11.74 -8.56
N ILE A 353 10.20 12.67 -8.37
CA ILE A 353 9.89 13.73 -9.35
C ILE A 353 11.11 14.64 -9.55
N ASP A 354 11.81 14.97 -8.47
CA ASP A 354 13.01 15.81 -8.52
C ASP A 354 14.22 15.07 -9.13
N ALA A 355 14.34 13.77 -8.86
CA ALA A 355 15.40 12.90 -9.39
C ALA A 355 15.06 12.27 -10.75
N ARG A 356 13.96 12.65 -11.41
CA ARG A 356 13.37 11.98 -12.58
C ARG A 356 14.28 11.72 -13.80
N ARG A 357 15.45 12.39 -13.86
CA ARG A 357 16.44 12.22 -14.94
C ARG A 357 17.56 11.22 -14.61
N GLY A 358 17.61 10.72 -13.39
CA GLY A 358 18.68 9.85 -12.89
C GLY A 358 18.17 8.94 -11.79
N LEU A 359 17.10 8.20 -12.07
CA LEU A 359 16.60 7.16 -11.17
C LEU A 359 17.41 5.86 -11.36
N PRO A 360 17.78 5.17 -10.27
CA PRO A 360 18.58 3.95 -10.36
C PRO A 360 17.80 2.82 -11.02
N THR A 361 18.33 2.26 -12.10
CA THR A 361 17.75 1.07 -12.77
C THR A 361 18.41 -0.24 -12.32
N SER A 362 19.43 -0.15 -11.48
CA SER A 362 20.23 -1.26 -10.98
C SER A 362 20.63 -1.00 -9.52
N PRO A 363 20.77 -2.03 -8.67
CA PRO A 363 21.25 -1.89 -7.29
C PRO A 363 22.68 -1.32 -7.19
N HIS A 364 23.45 -1.31 -8.28
CA HIS A 364 24.84 -0.84 -8.33
C HIS A 364 24.99 0.58 -8.91
N ASP A 365 23.89 1.27 -9.22
CA ASP A 365 23.94 2.66 -9.68
C ASP A 365 24.05 3.62 -8.49
N ASP A 366 25.24 3.64 -7.87
CA ASP A 366 25.52 4.45 -6.68
C ASP A 366 25.27 5.95 -6.91
N THR A 367 25.49 6.45 -8.14
CA THR A 367 25.31 7.87 -8.45
C THR A 367 23.83 8.24 -8.43
N ALA A 368 23.00 7.47 -9.13
CA ALA A 368 21.54 7.68 -9.14
C ALA A 368 20.93 7.43 -7.75
N MET A 369 21.40 6.38 -7.05
CA MET A 369 20.93 6.05 -5.70
C MET A 369 21.23 7.18 -4.71
N ASN A 370 22.46 7.68 -4.69
CA ASN A 370 22.84 8.77 -3.78
C ASN A 370 22.03 10.04 -4.07
N LEU A 371 21.84 10.40 -5.33
CA LEU A 371 21.02 11.56 -5.71
C LEU A 371 19.58 11.40 -5.22
N LEU A 372 18.96 10.24 -5.43
CA LEU A 372 17.59 9.98 -4.99
C LEU A 372 17.49 10.04 -3.46
N MET A 373 18.42 9.43 -2.73
CA MET A 373 18.42 9.42 -1.27
C MET A 373 18.68 10.80 -0.66
N GLU A 374 19.50 11.65 -1.29
CA GLU A 374 19.69 13.04 -0.88
C GLU A 374 18.39 13.85 -1.01
N ARG A 375 17.70 13.72 -2.15
CA ARG A 375 16.40 14.38 -2.35
C ARG A 375 15.33 13.86 -1.39
N MET A 376 15.33 12.55 -1.15
CA MET A 376 14.38 11.93 -0.24
C MET A 376 14.59 12.38 1.21
N ALA A 377 15.86 12.40 1.67
CA ALA A 377 16.19 12.92 2.99
C ALA A 377 15.78 14.39 3.15
N PHE A 378 16.00 15.22 2.13
CA PHE A 378 15.56 16.62 2.13
C PHE A 378 14.03 16.74 2.31
N HIS A 379 13.25 16.05 1.48
CA HIS A 379 11.78 16.13 1.54
C HIS A 379 11.21 15.52 2.82
N HIS A 380 11.79 14.45 3.35
CA HIS A 380 11.37 13.88 4.64
C HIS A 380 11.57 14.88 5.78
N VAL A 381 12.70 15.60 5.82
CA VAL A 381 12.98 16.62 6.86
C VAL A 381 12.07 17.83 6.74
N GLU A 382 11.84 18.34 5.52
CA GLU A 382 10.97 19.52 5.29
C GLU A 382 9.48 19.26 5.61
N SER A 383 9.10 17.99 5.75
CA SER A 383 7.73 17.57 6.03
C SER A 383 7.39 17.47 7.51
N TRP A 384 8.36 17.73 8.41
CA TRP A 384 8.19 17.69 9.88
C TRP A 384 7.87 19.06 10.50
#